data_AF-A0A3D5IXT4-F1
#
_entry.id   AF-A0A3D5IXT4-F1
#
_cell.length_a   1.000
_cell.length_b   1.000
_cell.length_c   1.000
_cell.angle_alpha   90.00
_cell.angle_beta   90.00
_cell.angle_gamma   90.00
#
_symmetry.space_group_name_H-M   'P 1'
#
loop_
_entity.id
_entity.type
_entity.pdbx_description
1 polymer ?
#
loop_
_entity_poly.entity_id
_entity_poly.type
_entity_poly.pdbx_seq_one_letter_code
_entity_poly.pdbx_strand_id
1 'polypeptide(L)'
;MKNFVELFSGLRRAHGCTYVEKKSADGTKVKGQSFVKRDPVIDKLWQDHLSGIEPSLGIIPIDENNKCRWGCIDVDKYNLNHKKLINLINSNQLPLTVCRSKSGGAHIFLFTTVPVEAKLMRDRLSSISAFLGYG
;
A
#
# COMPACT_ATOMS: atom_id res chain seq x y z
N MET A 1 -6.29 -7.71 13.97
CA MET A 1 -4.85 -7.38 13.99
C MET A 1 -4.01 -8.44 13.28
N LYS A 2 -3.96 -9.70 13.76
CA LYS A 2 -3.10 -10.77 13.20
C LYS A 2 -3.14 -10.89 11.66
N ASN A 3 -4.33 -11.03 11.08
CA ASN A 3 -4.49 -11.18 9.63
C ASN A 3 -3.98 -9.96 8.84
N PHE A 4 -4.12 -8.75 9.39
CA PHE A 4 -3.63 -7.52 8.75
C PHE A 4 -2.10 -7.50 8.73
N VAL A 5 -1.48 -7.83 9.87
CA VAL A 5 -0.01 -7.92 9.98
C VAL A 5 0.52 -8.98 9.02
N GLU A 6 -0.14 -10.12 8.90
CA GLU A 6 0.26 -11.20 8.00
C GLU A 6 0.23 -10.75 6.52
N LEU A 7 -0.88 -10.15 6.09
CA LEU A 7 -1.08 -9.66 4.72
C LEU A 7 -0.07 -8.58 4.33
N PHE A 8 0.21 -7.65 5.24
CA PHE A 8 1.05 -6.48 4.97
C PHE A 8 2.47 -6.60 5.53
N SER A 9 2.89 -7.80 5.95
CA SER A 9 4.26 -8.03 6.41
C SER A 9 5.29 -7.81 5.30
N GLY A 10 6.49 -7.37 5.68
CA GLY A 10 7.59 -7.07 4.77
C GLY A 10 8.88 -6.91 5.58
N LEU A 11 9.72 -5.92 5.22
CA LEU A 11 10.97 -5.64 5.94
C LEU A 11 10.70 -5.41 7.43
N ARG A 12 11.44 -6.10 8.29
CA ARG A 12 11.28 -5.97 9.75
C ARG A 12 12.27 -4.99 10.35
N ARG A 13 13.44 -4.78 9.74
CA ARG A 13 14.51 -3.91 10.29
C ARG A 13 14.33 -2.41 10.07
N ALA A 14 13.35 -2.00 9.27
CA ALA A 14 13.05 -0.59 9.02
C ALA A 14 11.60 -0.42 8.57
N HIS A 15 11.04 0.76 8.78
CA HIS A 15 9.68 1.10 8.41
C HIS A 15 9.53 2.57 8.05
N GLY A 16 8.48 2.89 7.29
CA GLY A 16 8.03 4.27 7.09
C GLY A 16 7.31 4.79 8.33
N CYS A 17 7.52 6.06 8.61
CA CYS A 17 6.78 6.84 9.60
C CYS A 17 6.17 8.05 8.90
N THR A 18 4.88 8.28 9.10
CA THR A 18 4.21 9.50 8.63
C THR A 18 3.51 10.20 9.79
N TYR A 19 3.89 11.46 10.04
CA TYR A 19 3.15 12.39 10.88
C TYR A 19 2.26 13.26 9.99
N VAL A 20 1.05 13.54 10.44
CA VAL A 20 0.11 14.42 9.77
C VAL A 20 0.15 15.77 10.49
N GLU A 21 0.48 16.84 9.79
CA GLU A 21 0.42 18.17 10.40
C GLU A 21 -1.02 18.46 10.86
N LYS A 22 -1.18 19.15 12.00
CA LYS A 22 -2.51 19.57 12.44
C LYS A 22 -3.13 20.45 11.34
N LYS A 23 -4.41 20.21 11.02
CA LYS A 23 -5.16 20.97 10.02
C LYS A 23 -4.95 22.48 10.23
N SER A 24 -4.43 23.17 9.23
CA SER A 24 -4.64 24.61 9.07
C SER A 24 -6.13 24.85 8.83
N ALA A 25 -6.66 25.97 9.32
CA ALA A 25 -8.10 26.25 9.38
C ALA A 25 -8.81 26.35 8.01
N ASP A 26 -8.09 26.35 6.88
CA ASP A 26 -8.61 26.91 5.63
C ASP A 26 -8.56 25.95 4.44
N GLY A 27 -9.13 24.74 4.56
CA GLY A 27 -9.36 23.84 3.41
C GLY A 27 -8.10 23.40 2.64
N THR A 28 -6.92 23.71 3.15
CA THR A 28 -5.62 23.45 2.51
C THR A 28 -5.21 22.00 2.71
N LYS A 29 -4.53 21.42 1.69
CA LYS A 29 -4.03 20.05 1.78
C LYS A 29 -3.12 19.93 3.00
N VAL A 30 -3.54 19.15 3.99
CA VAL A 30 -2.74 18.81 5.16
C VAL A 30 -1.44 18.15 4.69
N LYS A 31 -0.31 18.76 5.01
CA LYS A 31 1.00 18.19 4.71
C LYS A 31 1.30 17.07 5.70
N GLY A 32 1.87 15.98 5.19
CA GLY A 32 2.39 14.90 6.00
C GLY A 32 3.91 14.92 5.95
N GLN A 33 4.56 14.76 7.10
CA GLN A 33 5.99 14.53 7.16
C GLN A 33 6.24 13.02 7.15
N SER A 34 6.80 12.51 6.05
CA SER A 34 7.09 11.08 5.88
C SER A 34 8.59 10.82 5.79
N PHE A 35 9.08 9.80 6.49
CA PHE A 35 10.49 9.39 6.46
C PHE A 35 10.63 7.89 6.78
N VAL A 36 11.79 7.32 6.49
CA VAL A 36 12.11 5.93 6.86
C VAL A 36 12.88 5.92 8.17
N LYS A 37 12.40 5.14 9.14
CA LYS A 37 13.06 4.86 10.41
C LYS A 37 13.74 3.49 10.35
N ARG A 38 15.05 3.44 10.64
CA ARG A 38 15.84 2.20 10.65
C ARG A 38 15.74 1.45 11.98
N ASP A 39 14.50 1.27 12.43
CA ASP A 39 14.18 0.56 13.67
C ASP A 39 13.30 -0.67 13.36
N PRO A 40 13.35 -1.70 14.22
CA PRO A 40 12.49 -2.87 14.08
C PRO A 40 11.00 -2.51 14.07
N VAL A 41 10.23 -3.23 13.23
CA VAL A 41 8.77 -3.20 13.27
C VAL A 41 8.29 -4.04 14.44
N ILE A 42 7.67 -3.40 15.43
CA ILE A 42 7.12 -4.05 16.63
C ILE A 42 5.59 -3.99 16.64
N ASP A 43 4.94 -4.91 17.36
CA ASP A 43 3.48 -5.02 17.45
C ASP A 43 2.79 -3.72 17.88
N LYS A 44 3.43 -2.94 18.76
CA LYS A 44 2.91 -1.65 19.19
C LYS A 44 2.70 -0.68 18.01
N LEU A 45 3.61 -0.67 17.02
CA LEU A 45 3.48 0.22 15.86
C LEU A 45 2.25 -0.14 15.01
N TRP A 46 1.94 -1.43 14.89
CA TRP A 46 0.74 -1.89 14.22
C TRP A 46 -0.53 -1.50 14.97
N GLN A 47 -0.52 -1.67 16.29
CA GLN A 47 -1.64 -1.27 17.16
C GLN A 47 -1.89 0.22 17.07
N ASP A 48 -0.85 1.04 17.27
CA ASP A 48 -0.93 2.49 17.18
C ASP A 48 -1.49 2.94 15.82
N HIS A 49 -0.96 2.39 14.71
CA HIS A 49 -1.43 2.70 13.36
C HIS A 49 -2.92 2.37 13.16
N LEU A 50 -3.35 1.17 13.58
CA LEU A 50 -4.76 0.76 13.47
C LEU A 50 -5.68 1.55 14.40
N SER A 51 -5.15 2.07 15.51
CA SER A 51 -5.85 2.96 16.43
C SER A 51 -5.83 4.43 16.00
N GLY A 52 -5.17 4.77 14.88
CA GLY A 52 -5.05 6.15 14.40
C GLY A 52 -4.12 7.03 15.26
N ILE A 53 -3.22 6.41 16.03
CA ILE A 53 -2.22 7.09 16.85
C ILE A 53 -0.99 7.37 15.97
N GLU A 54 -0.47 8.59 16.02
CA GLU A 54 0.71 8.99 15.27
C GLU A 54 2.02 8.47 15.89
N PRO A 55 3.06 8.19 15.09
CA PRO A 55 3.08 8.24 13.63
C PRO A 55 2.37 7.06 12.98
N SER A 56 1.81 7.28 11.78
CA SER A 56 1.34 6.17 10.94
C SER A 56 2.50 5.27 10.52
N LEU A 57 2.26 3.96 10.54
CA LEU A 57 3.20 2.94 10.12
C LEU A 57 3.12 2.69 8.61
N GLY A 58 4.26 2.74 7.93
CA GLY A 58 4.42 2.27 6.55
C GLY A 58 5.31 1.03 6.50
N ILE A 59 4.86 -0.06 5.89
CA ILE A 59 5.69 -1.25 5.70
C ILE A 59 6.36 -1.21 4.32
N ILE A 60 7.65 -1.50 4.31
CA ILE A 60 8.42 -1.76 3.10
C ILE A 60 8.10 -3.20 2.66
N PRO A 61 7.49 -3.45 1.48
CA PRO A 61 6.99 -4.78 1.13
C PRO A 61 8.06 -5.86 0.97
N ILE A 62 9.29 -5.46 0.64
CA ILE A 62 10.42 -6.36 0.35
C ILE A 62 11.11 -6.70 1.68
N ASP A 63 11.19 -7.99 2.00
CA ASP A 63 11.82 -8.51 3.20
C ASP A 63 13.36 -8.60 3.09
N GLU A 64 14.00 -9.12 4.13
CA GLU A 64 15.46 -9.29 4.23
C GLU A 64 16.03 -10.25 3.19
N ASN A 65 15.19 -11.12 2.60
CA ASN A 65 15.57 -12.12 1.61
C ASN A 65 15.24 -11.69 0.17
N ASN A 66 14.94 -10.41 -0.06
CA ASN A 66 14.46 -9.87 -1.35
C ASN A 66 13.15 -10.49 -1.84
N LYS A 67 12.31 -10.99 -0.92
CA LYS A 67 10.99 -11.53 -1.22
C LYS A 67 9.89 -10.61 -0.72
N CYS A 68 8.67 -10.79 -1.23
CA CYS A 68 7.50 -10.10 -0.74
C CYS A 68 6.26 -11.00 -0.81
N ARG A 69 5.23 -10.64 -0.04
CA ARG A 69 3.91 -11.32 -0.04
C ARG A 69 2.80 -10.46 -0.63
N TRP A 70 3.11 -9.20 -0.89
CA TRP A 70 2.16 -8.25 -1.44
C TRP A 70 2.89 -7.19 -2.24
N GLY A 71 2.13 -6.50 -3.08
CA GLY A 71 2.56 -5.29 -3.76
C GLY A 71 1.35 -4.49 -4.20
N CYS A 72 1.61 -3.28 -4.69
CA CYS A 72 0.58 -2.31 -5.00
C CYS A 72 0.89 -1.59 -6.31
N ILE A 73 -0.14 -1.37 -7.13
CA ILE A 73 -0.13 -0.37 -8.21
C ILE A 73 -0.77 0.88 -7.65
N ASP A 74 -0.03 1.99 -7.67
CA ASP A 74 -0.53 3.31 -7.28
C ASP A 74 -0.98 4.09 -8.51
N VAL A 75 -2.28 4.39 -8.58
CA VAL A 75 -2.90 5.08 -9.72
C VAL A 75 -3.24 6.51 -9.32
N ASP A 76 -2.37 7.44 -9.70
CA ASP A 76 -2.52 8.88 -9.49
C ASP A 76 -3.36 9.56 -10.58
N LYS A 77 -4.62 9.12 -10.73
CA LYS A 77 -5.58 9.71 -11.67
C LYS A 77 -6.74 10.36 -10.95
N TYR A 78 -6.94 11.66 -11.16
CA TYR A 78 -8.12 12.38 -10.68
C TYR A 78 -9.38 11.94 -11.45
N ASN A 79 -10.53 11.91 -10.76
CA ASN A 79 -11.81 11.45 -11.30
C ASN A 79 -11.78 10.01 -11.87
N LEU A 80 -10.98 9.14 -11.26
CA LEU A 80 -10.95 7.73 -11.59
C LEU A 80 -12.34 7.09 -11.44
N ASN A 81 -12.79 6.35 -12.45
CA ASN A 81 -14.02 5.58 -12.36
C ASN A 81 -13.74 4.23 -11.70
N HIS A 82 -13.73 4.17 -10.37
CA HIS A 82 -13.46 2.96 -9.60
C HIS A 82 -14.40 1.81 -9.95
N LYS A 83 -15.68 2.09 -10.25
CA LYS A 83 -16.65 1.06 -10.63
C LYS A 83 -16.26 0.36 -11.94
N LYS A 84 -15.86 1.13 -12.95
CA LYS A 84 -15.39 0.58 -14.23
C LYS A 84 -14.11 -0.24 -14.05
N LEU A 85 -13.17 0.24 -13.23
CA LEU A 85 -11.95 -0.48 -12.90
C LEU A 85 -12.23 -1.81 -12.20
N ILE A 86 -13.06 -1.81 -11.16
CA ILE A 86 -13.46 -3.02 -10.42
C ILE A 86 -14.17 -4.01 -11.34
N ASN A 87 -15.06 -3.54 -12.23
CA ASN A 87 -15.72 -4.40 -13.21
C ASN A 87 -14.70 -5.04 -14.16
N LEU A 88 -13.72 -4.30 -14.66
CA LEU A 88 -12.67 -4.84 -15.52
C LEU A 88 -11.85 -5.93 -14.80
N ILE A 89 -11.46 -5.68 -13.54
CA ILE A 89 -10.73 -6.63 -12.69
C ILE A 89 -11.54 -7.91 -12.49
N ASN A 90 -12.82 -7.79 -12.11
CA ASN A 90 -13.69 -8.93 -11.83
C ASN A 90 -14.01 -9.75 -13.09
N SER A 91 -14.32 -9.10 -14.21
CA SER A 91 -14.62 -9.78 -15.48
C SER A 91 -13.43 -10.58 -16.02
N ASN A 92 -12.20 -10.18 -15.68
CA ASN A 92 -10.98 -10.90 -16.03
C ASN A 92 -10.46 -11.80 -14.89
N GLN A 93 -11.22 -11.94 -13.80
CA GLN A 93 -10.88 -12.78 -12.64
C GLN A 93 -9.47 -12.50 -12.08
N LEU A 94 -9.05 -11.24 -12.12
CA LEU A 94 -7.75 -10.84 -11.58
C LEU A 94 -7.81 -10.81 -10.04
N PRO A 95 -6.85 -11.42 -9.33
CA PRO A 95 -6.85 -11.49 -7.86
C PRO A 95 -6.37 -10.18 -7.23
N LEU A 96 -7.07 -9.07 -7.50
CA LEU A 96 -6.68 -7.71 -7.09
C LEU A 96 -7.71 -7.10 -6.14
N THR A 97 -7.23 -6.35 -5.17
CA THR A 97 -8.07 -5.57 -4.24
C THR A 97 -7.88 -4.08 -4.49
N VAL A 98 -8.97 -3.35 -4.76
CA VAL A 98 -8.93 -1.90 -5.02
C VAL A 98 -9.32 -1.12 -3.78
N CYS A 99 -8.47 -0.18 -3.36
CA CYS A 99 -8.77 0.80 -2.33
C CYS A 99 -8.74 2.21 -2.94
N ARG A 100 -9.77 3.02 -2.70
CA ARG A 100 -9.78 4.42 -3.11
C ARG A 100 -8.76 5.20 -2.28
N SER A 101 -7.84 5.92 -2.93
CA SER A 101 -6.86 6.75 -2.22
C SER A 101 -7.49 8.06 -1.72
N LYS A 102 -6.81 8.74 -0.79
CA LYS A 102 -7.25 10.05 -0.27
C LYS A 102 -7.36 11.11 -1.37
N SER A 103 -6.47 11.08 -2.37
CA SER A 103 -6.46 12.01 -3.51
C SER A 103 -7.55 11.75 -4.55
N GLY A 104 -8.27 10.62 -4.43
CA GLY A 104 -9.30 10.21 -5.39
C GLY A 104 -8.81 9.24 -6.47
N GLY A 105 -7.53 8.85 -6.42
CA GLY A 105 -6.96 7.76 -7.22
C GLY A 105 -7.28 6.38 -6.64
N ALA A 106 -6.46 5.38 -6.95
CA ALA A 106 -6.61 4.01 -6.44
C ALA A 106 -5.28 3.36 -6.08
N HIS A 107 -5.28 2.64 -4.97
CA HIS A 107 -4.27 1.63 -4.65
C HIS A 107 -4.82 0.27 -5.02
N ILE A 108 -4.13 -0.47 -5.89
CA ILE A 108 -4.56 -1.79 -6.37
C ILE A 108 -3.57 -2.82 -5.86
N PHE A 109 -4.00 -3.59 -4.86
CA PHE A 109 -3.16 -4.57 -4.17
C PHE A 109 -3.23 -5.94 -4.80
N LEU A 110 -2.09 -6.61 -4.87
CA LEU A 110 -1.95 -8.04 -5.17
C LEU A 110 -1.31 -8.72 -3.95
N PHE A 111 -1.89 -9.83 -3.52
CA PHE A 111 -1.37 -10.65 -2.41
C PHE A 111 -1.01 -12.05 -2.91
N THR A 112 0.05 -12.64 -2.35
CA THR A 112 0.47 -14.00 -2.65
C THR A 112 0.35 -14.89 -1.42
N THR A 113 -0.03 -16.14 -1.62
CA THR A 113 -0.14 -17.14 -0.56
C THR A 113 1.23 -17.56 0.00
N VAL A 114 2.27 -17.46 -0.82
CA VAL A 114 3.66 -17.74 -0.47
C VAL A 114 4.56 -16.52 -0.76
N PRO A 115 5.72 -16.37 -0.08
CA PRO A 115 6.67 -15.34 -0.43
C PRO A 115 7.18 -15.57 -1.85
N VAL A 116 7.24 -14.51 -2.66
CA VAL A 116 7.77 -14.53 -4.03
C VAL A 116 8.93 -13.56 -4.16
N GLU A 117 9.78 -13.77 -5.16
CA GLU A 117 10.85 -12.82 -5.48
C GLU A 117 10.28 -11.43 -5.77
N ALA A 118 10.86 -10.38 -5.16
CA ALA A 118 10.39 -9.01 -5.35
C ALA A 118 10.42 -8.59 -6.83
N LYS A 119 11.39 -9.12 -7.61
CA LYS A 119 11.43 -8.92 -9.05
C LYS A 119 10.18 -9.49 -9.75
N LEU A 120 9.79 -10.72 -9.42
CA LEU A 120 8.63 -11.37 -10.02
C LEU A 120 7.35 -10.58 -9.69
N MET A 121 7.17 -10.15 -8.44
CA MET A 121 6.04 -9.30 -8.05
C MET A 121 6.00 -8.01 -8.86
N ARG A 122 7.12 -7.29 -8.98
CA ARG A 122 7.19 -6.05 -9.77
C ARG A 122 6.85 -6.27 -11.25
N ASP A 123 7.45 -7.27 -11.87
CA ASP A 123 7.22 -7.58 -13.30
C ASP A 123 5.73 -7.89 -13.56
N ARG A 124 5.09 -8.63 -12.63
CA ARG A 124 3.65 -8.92 -12.70
C ARG A 124 2.78 -7.69 -12.50
N LEU A 125 3.08 -6.85 -11.51
CA LEU A 125 2.35 -5.60 -11.29
C LEU A 125 2.49 -4.66 -12.48
N SER A 126 3.67 -4.55 -13.10
CA SER A 126 3.85 -3.74 -14.32
C SER A 126 3.01 -4.26 -15.48
N SER A 127 2.99 -5.58 -15.69
CA SER A 127 2.16 -6.20 -16.75
C SER A 127 0.66 -5.97 -16.51
N ILE A 128 0.21 -6.13 -15.25
CA ILE A 128 -1.17 -5.85 -14.85
C ILE A 128 -1.49 -4.36 -15.01
N SER A 129 -0.59 -3.47 -14.61
CA SER A 129 -0.76 -2.01 -14.75
C SER A 129 -0.98 -1.63 -16.22
N ALA A 130 -0.17 -2.17 -17.14
CA ALA A 130 -0.33 -1.96 -18.57
C ALA A 130 -1.69 -2.48 -19.09
N PHE A 131 -2.10 -3.68 -18.67
CA PHE A 131 -3.42 -4.25 -19.02
C PHE A 131 -4.58 -3.37 -18.53
N LEU A 132 -4.47 -2.81 -17.32
CA LEU A 132 -5.48 -1.92 -16.74
C LEU A 132 -5.44 -0.49 -17.35
N GLY A 133 -4.45 -0.18 -18.19
CA GLY A 133 -4.29 1.11 -18.85
C GLY A 133 -3.55 2.17 -18.02
N TYR A 134 -2.66 1.75 -17.11
CA TYR A 134 -1.86 2.61 -16.24
C TYR A 134 -0.35 2.32 -16.31
N GLY A 135 0.10 1.47 -17.24
CA GLY A 135 1.51 1.09 -17.43
C GLY A 135 2.26 2.02 -18.37
#